data_AF-A0A8I3NEQ6-F1
#
_entry.id   AF-A0A8I3NEQ6-F1
#
_cell.length_a   1.000
_cell.length_b   1.000
_cell.length_c   1.000
_cell.angle_alpha   90.00
_cell.angle_beta   90.00
_cell.angle_gamma   90.00
#
_symmetry.space_group_name_H-M   'P 1'
#
loop_
_entity.id
_entity.type
_entity.pdbx_description
1 polymer ?
#
loop_
_entity_poly.entity_id
_entity_poly.type
_entity_poly.pdbx_seq_one_letter_code
_entity_poly.pdbx_strand_id
1 'polypeptide(L)'
;MGGIKLVTRRIKGGLLGPPIQREFLRPCQTSQQELTSTMKLLRVLVLVALPLYCLAGSGCLFLEQVVNKTIDSQVSIDEYQNFLQPFTSDLETKEAIAELKQCFLQQSDETLSNFALMMDIIINSLSCALF
;
A
#
# COMPACT_ATOMS: atom_id res chain seq x y z
N MET A 1 -7.96 -34.71 -32.61
CA MET A 1 -7.43 -35.03 -31.27
C MET A 1 -6.07 -34.36 -31.11
N GLY A 2 -6.04 -33.12 -30.63
CA GLY A 2 -4.80 -32.39 -30.34
C GLY A 2 -4.65 -32.24 -28.83
N GLY A 3 -3.72 -32.99 -28.24
CA GLY A 3 -3.49 -33.00 -26.79
C GLY A 3 -2.74 -31.75 -26.34
N ILE A 4 -3.30 -31.03 -25.36
CA ILE A 4 -2.64 -29.89 -24.72
C ILE A 4 -1.57 -30.44 -23.78
N LYS A 5 -0.31 -30.07 -24.04
CA LYS A 5 0.84 -30.48 -23.22
C LYS A 5 0.91 -29.56 -21.98
N LEU A 6 0.47 -30.06 -20.83
CA LEU A 6 0.59 -29.38 -19.54
C LEU A 6 2.06 -29.43 -19.09
N VAL A 7 2.74 -28.28 -19.11
CA VAL A 7 4.10 -28.12 -18.60
C VAL A 7 4.01 -27.63 -17.16
N THR A 8 4.10 -28.55 -16.20
CA THR A 8 4.24 -28.22 -14.77
C THR A 8 5.71 -27.91 -14.47
N ARG A 9 6.06 -26.62 -14.30
CA ARG A 9 7.36 -26.26 -13.70
C ARG A 9 7.28 -26.42 -12.18
N ARG A 10 8.12 -27.31 -11.65
CA ARG A 10 8.39 -27.45 -10.21
C ARG A 10 9.13 -26.19 -9.75
N ILE A 11 8.49 -25.35 -8.94
CA ILE A 11 9.15 -24.25 -8.23
C ILE A 11 10.10 -24.87 -7.21
N LYS A 12 11.42 -24.69 -7.42
CA LYS A 12 12.42 -24.98 -6.39
C LYS A 12 12.25 -23.91 -5.31
N GLY A 13 11.96 -24.35 -4.09
CA GLY A 13 11.95 -23.49 -2.91
C GLY A 13 13.31 -22.83 -2.74
N GLY A 14 13.36 -21.53 -3.05
CA GLY A 14 14.50 -20.65 -2.78
C GLY A 14 14.24 -19.91 -1.48
N LEU A 15 15.21 -20.01 -0.57
CA LEU A 15 15.40 -19.28 0.67
C LEU A 15 14.57 -17.99 0.81
N LEU A 16 13.75 -17.95 1.86
CA LEU A 16 13.30 -16.70 2.49
C LEU A 16 14.55 -15.82 2.68
N GLY A 17 14.61 -14.71 1.96
CA GLY A 17 15.57 -13.64 2.20
C GLY A 17 15.48 -13.16 3.65
N PRO A 18 16.53 -12.50 4.15
CA PRO A 18 16.53 -11.99 5.53
C PRO A 18 15.30 -11.09 5.74
N PRO A 19 14.70 -11.11 6.94
CA PRO A 19 13.51 -10.32 7.23
C PRO A 19 13.84 -8.86 6.93
N ILE A 20 13.06 -8.28 6.00
CA ILE A 20 13.13 -6.86 5.65
C ILE A 20 13.08 -6.09 6.97
N GLN A 21 14.17 -5.38 7.25
CA GLN A 21 14.35 -4.60 8.45
C GLN A 21 13.12 -3.68 8.61
N ARG A 22 12.55 -3.74 9.80
CA ARG A 22 11.19 -3.33 10.17
C ARG A 22 11.03 -1.79 10.23
N GLU A 23 11.49 -1.06 9.23
CA GLU A 23 11.46 0.42 9.18
C GLU A 23 10.26 0.99 8.41
N PHE A 24 9.51 0.15 7.70
CA PHE A 24 8.25 0.56 7.05
C PHE A 24 7.12 0.80 8.08
N LEU A 25 7.25 0.24 9.29
CA LEU A 25 6.33 0.45 10.41
C LEU A 25 6.84 1.55 11.35
N ARG A 26 7.19 2.73 10.81
CA ARG A 26 7.09 3.93 11.65
C ARG A 26 5.61 4.31 11.66
N PRO A 27 4.91 4.20 12.81
CA PRO A 27 3.65 4.91 12.96
C PRO A 27 3.97 6.40 12.72
N CYS A 28 2.99 7.18 12.26
CA CYS A 28 3.07 8.64 12.26
C CYS A 28 3.53 9.12 13.65
N GLN A 29 4.84 9.36 13.80
CA GLN A 29 5.44 9.76 15.06
C GLN A 29 5.16 11.24 15.23
N THR A 30 3.97 11.57 15.74
CA THR A 30 3.72 12.90 16.31
C THR A 30 4.27 12.86 17.73
N SER A 31 5.38 13.58 17.93
CA SER A 31 5.96 14.02 19.20
C SER A 31 5.20 13.58 20.46
N GLN A 32 5.67 12.54 21.15
CA GLN A 32 5.36 12.38 22.57
C GLN A 32 6.14 13.47 23.33
N GLN A 33 5.51 14.64 23.46
CA GLN A 33 5.97 15.64 24.39
C GLN A 33 5.59 15.15 25.80
N GLU A 34 6.61 14.89 26.62
CA GLU A 34 6.58 14.67 28.07
C GLU A 34 5.42 15.41 28.74
N LEU A 35 4.31 14.70 29.01
CA LEU A 35 3.13 15.27 29.65
C LEU A 35 3.32 15.24 31.17
N THR A 36 4.05 16.23 31.67
CA THR A 36 4.15 16.52 33.10
C THR A 36 2.75 16.79 33.70
N SER A 37 2.59 16.31 34.94
CA SER A 37 1.34 15.99 35.62
C SER A 37 0.45 17.19 36.04
N THR A 38 -0.01 18.01 35.11
CA THR A 38 -1.06 19.02 35.40
C THR A 38 -1.99 19.23 34.21
N MET A 39 -3.08 18.46 34.14
CA MET A 39 -4.44 18.87 33.70
C MET A 39 -5.35 17.64 33.52
N LYS A 40 -6.29 17.43 34.45
CA LYS A 40 -7.35 16.41 34.30
C LYS A 40 -8.28 16.72 33.13
N LEU A 41 -8.53 18.01 32.87
CA LEU A 41 -9.38 18.47 31.76
C LEU A 41 -8.74 18.16 30.39
N LEU A 42 -7.44 18.41 30.25
CA LEU A 42 -6.70 18.14 29.02
C LEU A 42 -6.68 16.63 28.70
N ARG A 43 -6.60 15.77 29.73
CA ARG A 43 -6.75 14.31 29.56
C ARG A 43 -8.14 13.93 29.07
N VAL A 44 -9.21 14.54 29.58
CA VAL A 44 -10.58 14.28 29.11
C VAL A 44 -10.74 14.73 27.67
N LEU A 45 -10.22 15.90 27.29
CA LEU A 45 -10.28 16.40 25.91
C LEU A 45 -9.50 15.50 24.94
N VAL A 46 -8.31 15.03 25.32
CA VAL A 46 -7.52 14.07 24.53
C VAL A 46 -8.27 12.73 24.40
N LEU A 47 -8.89 12.23 25.47
CA LEU A 47 -9.68 10.99 25.43
C LEU A 47 -10.96 11.11 24.61
N VAL A 48 -11.57 12.29 24.51
CA VAL A 48 -12.74 12.55 23.64
C VAL A 48 -12.31 12.74 22.18
N ALA A 49 -11.12 13.29 21.94
CA ALA A 49 -10.56 13.40 20.60
C ALA A 49 -9.97 12.09 20.08
N LEU A 50 -9.55 11.17 20.95
CA LEU A 50 -8.95 9.88 20.57
C LEU A 50 -9.85 9.03 19.66
N PRO A 51 -11.15 8.82 19.96
CA PRO A 51 -12.07 8.11 19.07
C PRO A 51 -12.20 8.79 17.70
N LEU A 52 -12.18 10.12 17.65
CA LEU A 52 -12.27 10.90 16.41
C LEU A 52 -10.98 10.79 15.58
N TYR A 53 -9.82 10.71 16.23
CA TYR A 53 -8.54 10.46 15.58
C TYR A 53 -8.38 9.02 15.09
N CYS A 54 -8.94 8.04 15.82
CA CYS A 54 -9.00 6.64 15.38
C CYS A 54 -10.08 6.38 14.32
N LEU A 55 -10.85 7.40 13.91
CA LEU A 55 -11.83 7.36 12.81
C LEU A 55 -11.26 7.94 11.50
N ALA A 56 -10.01 8.41 11.49
CA ALA A 56 -9.31 8.70 10.24
C ALA A 56 -9.12 7.36 9.51
N GLY A 57 -9.64 7.26 8.29
CA GLY A 57 -9.70 6.02 7.52
C GLY A 57 -8.39 5.24 7.52
N SER A 58 -8.51 3.92 7.44
CA SER A 58 -7.44 2.95 7.62
C SER A 58 -6.46 2.83 6.46
N GLY A 59 -6.47 3.81 5.56
CA GLY A 59 -5.61 3.91 4.39
C GLY A 59 -4.44 4.85 4.66
N CYS A 60 -3.23 4.40 4.34
CA CYS A 60 -2.12 5.33 4.15
C CYS A 60 -2.42 6.18 2.90
N LEU A 61 -2.49 7.51 3.04
CA LEU A 61 -2.72 8.44 1.92
C LEU A 61 -1.76 8.22 0.74
N PHE A 62 -0.54 7.76 1.02
CA PHE A 62 0.41 7.40 -0.03
C PHE A 62 -0.02 6.15 -0.78
N LEU A 63 -0.52 5.11 -0.09
CA LEU A 63 -1.01 3.88 -0.72
C LEU A 63 -2.22 4.16 -1.63
N GLU A 64 -3.13 5.03 -1.22
CA GLU A 64 -4.25 5.47 -2.06
C GLU A 64 -3.74 6.17 -3.34
N GLN A 65 -2.73 7.02 -3.22
CA GLN A 65 -2.09 7.65 -4.38
C GLN A 65 -1.38 6.64 -5.29
N VAL A 66 -0.74 5.61 -4.72
CA VAL A 66 -0.15 4.50 -5.49
C VAL A 66 -1.26 3.83 -6.29
N VAL A 67 -2.33 3.36 -5.64
CA VAL A 67 -3.47 2.70 -6.31
C VAL A 67 -4.03 3.56 -7.43
N ASN A 68 -4.29 4.84 -7.17
CA ASN A 68 -4.83 5.78 -8.16
C ASN A 68 -3.89 5.92 -9.37
N LYS A 69 -2.58 6.10 -9.14
CA LYS A 69 -1.61 6.18 -10.23
C LYS A 69 -1.38 4.85 -10.94
N THR A 70 -1.57 3.71 -10.26
CA THR A 70 -1.47 2.38 -10.89
C THR A 70 -2.56 2.20 -11.93
N ILE A 71 -3.81 2.52 -11.59
CA ILE A 71 -4.98 2.31 -12.46
C ILE A 71 -5.20 3.43 -13.50
N ASP A 72 -4.62 4.60 -13.30
CA ASP A 72 -4.77 5.71 -14.25
C ASP A 72 -4.02 5.43 -15.56
N SER A 73 -4.76 5.34 -16.67
CA SER A 73 -4.21 5.08 -18.00
C SER A 73 -3.39 6.24 -18.57
N GLN A 74 -3.53 7.45 -18.00
CA GLN A 74 -2.79 8.65 -18.39
C GLN A 74 -1.40 8.73 -17.74
N VAL A 75 -1.19 7.99 -16.66
CA VAL A 75 0.11 7.94 -15.97
C VAL A 75 1.05 7.02 -16.75
N SER A 76 2.18 7.55 -17.19
CA SER A 76 3.20 6.79 -17.91
C SER A 76 3.99 5.86 -16.98
N ILE A 77 4.71 4.89 -17.56
CA ILE A 77 5.59 3.99 -16.81
C ILE A 77 6.68 4.79 -16.08
N ASP A 78 7.33 5.73 -16.78
CA ASP A 78 8.38 6.57 -16.20
C ASP A 78 7.85 7.45 -15.07
N GLU A 79 6.64 8.04 -15.24
CA GLU A 79 6.01 8.83 -14.19
C GLU A 79 5.73 7.96 -12.94
N TYR A 80 5.20 6.76 -13.14
CA TYR A 80 4.91 5.83 -12.04
C TYR A 80 6.18 5.36 -11.32
N GLN A 81 7.24 5.02 -12.06
CA GLN A 81 8.54 4.68 -11.48
C GLN A 81 9.14 5.86 -10.71
N ASN A 82 9.07 7.07 -11.24
CA ASN A 82 9.57 8.27 -10.57
C ASN A 82 8.78 8.56 -9.28
N PHE A 83 7.46 8.34 -9.30
CA PHE A 83 6.62 8.47 -8.11
C PHE A 83 7.02 7.48 -7.00
N LEU A 84 7.40 6.26 -7.37
CA LEU A 84 7.81 5.21 -6.45
C LEU A 84 9.30 5.22 -6.11
N GLN A 85 10.10 6.11 -6.73
CA GLN A 85 11.55 6.17 -6.57
C GLN A 85 12.05 6.14 -5.11
N PRO A 86 11.39 6.80 -4.13
CA PRO A 86 11.81 6.74 -2.72
C PRO A 86 11.79 5.34 -2.11
N PHE A 87 11.07 4.39 -2.73
CA PHE A 87 10.88 3.01 -2.28
C PHE A 87 11.62 1.99 -3.18
N THR A 88 12.32 2.45 -4.21
CA THR A 88 12.96 1.59 -5.22
C THR A 88 14.44 1.93 -5.34
N SER A 89 15.26 1.25 -4.55
CA SER A 89 16.70 1.49 -4.51
C SER A 89 17.49 0.67 -5.53
N ASP A 90 17.01 -0.53 -5.88
CA ASP A 90 17.68 -1.45 -6.79
C ASP A 90 17.03 -1.51 -8.19
N LEU A 91 17.78 -2.05 -9.16
CA LEU A 91 17.35 -2.14 -10.56
C LEU A 91 16.21 -3.14 -10.75
N GLU A 92 16.24 -4.27 -10.03
CA GLU A 92 15.23 -5.33 -10.15
C GLU A 92 13.85 -4.83 -9.71
N THR A 93 13.78 -4.13 -8.58
CA THR A 93 12.53 -3.51 -8.10
C THR A 93 12.00 -2.46 -9.07
N LYS A 94 12.89 -1.67 -9.70
CA LYS A 94 12.47 -0.69 -10.73
C LYS A 94 11.89 -1.38 -11.96
N GLU A 95 12.53 -2.43 -12.46
CA GLU A 95 12.04 -3.22 -13.59
C GLU A 95 10.68 -3.85 -13.26
N ALA A 96 10.53 -4.45 -12.07
CA ALA A 96 9.27 -5.03 -11.61
C ALA A 96 8.14 -3.98 -11.55
N ILE A 97 8.42 -2.75 -11.14
CA ILE A 97 7.43 -1.66 -11.12
C ILE A 97 7.04 -1.20 -12.52
N ALA A 98 7.98 -1.19 -13.46
CA ALA A 98 7.65 -0.93 -14.86
C ALA A 98 6.75 -2.02 -15.43
N GLU A 99 7.09 -3.29 -15.20
CA GLU A 99 6.26 -4.43 -15.63
C GLU A 99 4.86 -4.37 -15.01
N LEU A 100 4.78 -4.11 -13.70
CA LEU A 100 3.51 -3.92 -12.98
C LEU A 100 2.67 -2.85 -13.67
N LYS A 101 3.22 -1.66 -13.91
CA LYS A 101 2.48 -0.57 -14.56
C LYS A 101 2.04 -0.94 -15.97
N GLN A 102 2.92 -1.59 -16.74
CA GLN A 102 2.61 -2.07 -18.07
C GLN A 102 1.45 -3.06 -18.09
N CYS A 103 1.33 -3.94 -17.07
CA CYS A 103 0.19 -4.84 -16.93
C CYS A 103 -1.13 -4.09 -16.74
N PHE A 104 -1.14 -3.03 -15.93
CA PHE A 104 -2.34 -2.22 -15.69
C PHE A 104 -2.75 -1.40 -16.92
N LEU A 105 -1.78 -0.89 -17.68
CA LEU A 105 -2.04 -0.21 -18.95
C LEU A 105 -2.67 -1.12 -20.03
N GLN A 106 -2.56 -2.44 -19.88
CA GLN A 106 -3.16 -3.42 -20.78
C GLN A 106 -4.55 -3.90 -20.32
N GLN A 107 -5.02 -3.47 -19.15
CA GLN A 107 -6.35 -3.85 -18.65
C GLN A 107 -7.46 -3.03 -19.32
N SER A 108 -8.67 -3.59 -19.34
CA SER A 108 -9.87 -2.85 -19.73
C SER A 108 -10.30 -1.86 -18.65
N ASP A 109 -10.98 -0.79 -19.05
CA ASP A 109 -11.56 0.20 -18.12
C ASP A 109 -12.47 -0.46 -17.07
N GLU A 110 -13.24 -1.49 -17.46
CA GLU A 110 -14.06 -2.28 -16.53
C GLU A 110 -13.20 -2.98 -15.47
N THR A 111 -12.10 -3.61 -15.88
CA THR A 111 -11.19 -4.28 -14.94
C THR A 111 -10.53 -3.27 -13.99
N LEU A 112 -10.10 -2.12 -14.52
CA LEU A 112 -9.51 -1.04 -13.73
C LEU A 112 -10.51 -0.48 -12.71
N SER A 113 -11.76 -0.26 -13.12
CA SER A 113 -12.84 0.18 -12.23
C SER A 113 -13.14 -0.85 -11.14
N ASN A 114 -13.21 -2.14 -11.49
CA ASN A 114 -13.43 -3.22 -10.52
C ASN A 114 -12.26 -3.34 -9.53
N PHE A 115 -11.03 -3.15 -9.98
CA PHE A 115 -9.86 -3.11 -9.10
C PHE A 115 -9.92 -1.93 -8.12
N ALA A 116 -10.32 -0.74 -8.59
CA ALA A 116 -10.52 0.43 -7.73
C ALA A 116 -11.55 0.15 -6.62
N LEU A 117 -12.70 -0.43 -6.97
CA LEU A 117 -13.72 -0.83 -6.01
C LEU A 117 -13.22 -1.88 -5.02
N MET A 118 -12.47 -2.88 -5.49
CA MET A 118 -11.86 -3.89 -4.63
C MET A 118 -10.90 -3.26 -3.62
N MET A 119 -10.03 -2.35 -4.06
CA MET A 119 -9.08 -1.66 -3.19
C MET A 119 -9.78 -0.76 -2.17
N ASP A 120 -10.83 -0.04 -2.57
CA ASP A 120 -11.64 0.78 -1.67
C ASP A 120 -12.29 -0.07 -0.56
N ILE A 121 -12.89 -1.22 -0.91
CA ILE A 121 -13.48 -2.15 0.05
C ILE A 121 -12.42 -2.68 1.02
N ILE A 122 -11.24 -3.04 0.54
CA ILE A 122 -10.14 -3.54 1.39
C ILE A 122 -9.67 -2.45 2.34
N ILE A 123 -9.36 -1.26 1.82
CA ILE A 123 -8.80 -0.15 2.59
C ILE A 123 -9.79 0.33 3.64
N ASN A 124 -11.09 0.38 3.34
CA ASN A 124 -12.14 0.80 4.27
C ASN A 124 -12.70 -0.34 5.14
N SER A 125 -12.14 -1.55 5.05
CA SER A 125 -12.59 -2.67 5.85
C SER A 125 -12.19 -2.52 7.32
N LEU A 126 -13.01 -3.07 8.22
CA LEU A 126 -12.67 -3.14 9.65
C LEU A 126 -11.32 -3.83 9.89
N SER A 127 -10.97 -4.82 9.07
CA SER A 127 -9.70 -5.53 9.17
C SER A 127 -8.50 -4.64 8.85
N CYS A 128 -8.61 -3.74 7.87
CA CYS A 128 -7.57 -2.75 7.59
C CYS A 128 -7.49 -1.71 8.69
N ALA A 129 -8.62 -1.30 9.29
CA ALA A 129 -8.67 -0.31 10.38
C ALA A 129 -8.05 -0.73 11.70
N LEU A 130 -7.67 -2.00 11.83
CA LEU A 130 -6.92 -2.48 12.98
C LEU A 130 -5.40 -2.32 12.82
N PHE A 131 -4.91 -1.89 11.65
CA PHE A 131 -3.49 -1.69 11.33
C PHE A 131 -3.19 -0.22 11.05
#